data_AF-A0A6A6I891-F1
#
_entry.id   AF-A0A6A6I891-F1
#
_cell.length_a   1.000
_cell.length_b   1.000
_cell.length_c   1.000
_cell.angle_alpha   90.00
_cell.angle_beta   90.00
_cell.angle_gamma   90.00
#
_symmetry.space_group_name_H-M   'P 1'
#
loop_
_entity.id
_entity.type
_entity.pdbx_description
1 polymer ?
#
loop_
_entity_poly.entity_id
_entity_poly.type
_entity_poly.pdbx_seq_one_letter_code
_entity_poly.pdbx_strand_id
1 'polypeptide(L)'
;MGRHLKISLHKNLTVNRYGFTVYKPPKLFSPGARPFRCEIMHLTRNIITYFDRPWEYLNDEQLAARDWFLGWCRGRREDMLRISEHKDGEKLLSGVEMRRLWKCFNELFFGGDLADGQFRWNPSLVDLGQAGSRNGRPTIEVNPQETAKDFGDYVALEFIGTLMHEAVHAFLNYYSCRFCFTWKYDLNASGHGRAFQILAAKLEEVFPRLLGLPLKLHRFLSLLANWDELKPLPSPHDLAVFGLESVRLSSNHNEDALRLLNLTSRQIGCLPEKYLEDTLGQDIETLVRDGLEHMPMPEQIYERREDSVIWEICGANKELATGEKESCEGRSSLESTLSDLKT
;
A
#
# COMPACT_ATOMS: atom_id res chain seq x y z
N MET A 1 15.37 -1.79 -30.42
CA MET A 1 14.81 -1.93 -29.07
C MET A 1 15.57 -3.04 -28.34
N GLY A 2 16.09 -2.79 -27.14
CA GLY A 2 16.76 -3.83 -26.34
C GLY A 2 15.76 -4.88 -25.85
N ARG A 3 16.23 -6.11 -25.57
CA ARG A 3 15.39 -7.14 -24.95
C ARG A 3 15.07 -6.73 -23.51
N HIS A 4 13.79 -6.71 -23.15
CA HIS A 4 13.38 -6.52 -21.76
C HIS A 4 13.84 -7.70 -20.89
N LEU A 5 14.14 -7.42 -19.62
CA LEU A 5 14.35 -8.47 -18.64
C LEU A 5 13.07 -9.30 -18.50
N LYS A 6 13.21 -10.62 -18.65
CA LYS A 6 12.15 -11.57 -18.32
C LYS A 6 12.42 -12.16 -16.95
N ILE A 7 11.69 -11.68 -15.95
CA ILE A 7 11.68 -12.30 -14.62
C ILE A 7 11.04 -13.69 -14.74
N SER A 8 11.68 -14.70 -14.15
CA SER A 8 11.28 -16.10 -14.27
C SER A 8 11.45 -16.81 -12.92
N LEU A 9 10.53 -16.54 -11.99
CA LEU A 9 10.61 -17.03 -10.60
C LEU A 9 10.74 -18.56 -10.50
N HIS A 10 10.04 -19.30 -11.36
CA HIS A 10 10.08 -20.78 -11.40
C HIS A 10 11.45 -21.36 -11.77
N LYS A 11 12.37 -20.56 -12.33
CA LYS A 11 13.75 -20.98 -12.62
C LYS A 11 14.70 -20.67 -11.47
N ASN A 12 14.23 -19.95 -10.45
CA ASN A 12 15.06 -19.45 -9.36
C ASN A 12 14.45 -19.90 -8.02
N LEU A 13 14.48 -21.21 -7.79
CA LEU A 13 13.93 -21.85 -6.60
C LEU A 13 15.03 -22.13 -5.57
N THR A 14 14.64 -22.19 -4.30
CA THR A 14 15.47 -22.63 -3.17
C THR A 14 14.61 -23.35 -2.15
N VAL A 15 15.23 -24.01 -1.18
CA VAL A 15 14.56 -24.53 0.00
C VAL A 15 14.76 -23.52 1.14
N ASN A 16 13.71 -23.16 1.87
CA ASN A 16 13.81 -22.28 3.05
C ASN A 16 14.15 -23.07 4.31
N ARG A 17 14.33 -22.38 5.44
CA ARG A 17 14.63 -22.97 6.76
C ARG A 17 13.56 -23.94 7.28
N TYR A 18 12.37 -23.97 6.68
CA TYR A 18 11.29 -24.90 7.01
C TYR A 18 11.17 -26.09 6.04
N GLY A 19 12.07 -26.20 5.07
CA GLY A 19 12.07 -27.31 4.10
C GLY A 19 11.12 -27.13 2.92
N PHE A 20 10.46 -25.97 2.76
CA PHE A 20 9.58 -25.70 1.62
C PHE A 20 10.36 -25.18 0.41
N THR A 21 9.96 -25.60 -0.79
CA THR A 21 10.48 -25.04 -2.05
C THR A 21 9.86 -23.67 -2.31
N VAL A 22 10.69 -22.64 -2.38
CA VAL A 22 10.30 -21.22 -2.47
C VAL A 22 11.07 -20.51 -3.58
N TYR A 23 10.68 -19.27 -3.87
CA TYR A 23 11.37 -18.40 -4.83
C TYR A 23 12.52 -17.69 -4.13
N LYS A 24 13.72 -17.72 -4.73
CA LYS A 24 14.79 -16.79 -4.34
C LYS A 24 14.38 -15.35 -4.67
N PRO A 25 14.95 -14.34 -3.99
CA PRO A 25 14.75 -12.95 -4.35
C PRO A 25 15.00 -12.72 -5.86
N PRO A 26 14.09 -12.02 -6.56
CA PRO A 26 14.27 -11.71 -7.98
C PRO A 26 15.47 -10.78 -8.14
N LYS A 27 16.44 -11.17 -8.97
CA LYS A 27 17.58 -10.32 -9.34
C LYS A 27 17.15 -9.29 -10.38
N LEU A 28 16.72 -8.13 -9.90
CA LEU A 28 16.30 -6.99 -10.71
C LEU A 28 17.48 -6.03 -11.00
N PHE A 29 18.58 -6.19 -10.26
CA PHE A 29 19.82 -5.44 -10.45
C PHE A 29 21.03 -6.35 -10.66
N SER A 30 21.98 -5.90 -11.48
CA SER A 30 23.35 -6.43 -11.53
C SER A 30 24.33 -5.32 -11.20
N PRO A 31 25.23 -5.50 -10.22
CA PRO A 31 26.28 -4.54 -9.92
C PRO A 31 27.05 -4.11 -11.18
N GLY A 32 27.14 -2.81 -11.42
CA GLY A 32 27.82 -2.23 -12.60
C GLY A 32 27.02 -2.21 -13.90
N ALA A 33 25.81 -2.78 -13.92
CA ALA A 33 24.89 -2.66 -15.05
C ALA A 33 23.84 -1.57 -14.78
N ARG A 34 23.32 -0.95 -15.84
CA ARG A 34 22.07 -0.18 -15.72
C ARG A 34 20.98 -1.12 -15.19
N PRO A 35 20.08 -0.67 -14.29
CA PRO A 35 19.02 -1.50 -13.75
C PRO A 35 18.26 -2.15 -14.91
N PHE A 36 18.03 -3.45 -14.77
CA PHE A 36 17.33 -4.19 -15.79
C PHE A 36 15.91 -3.68 -15.87
N ARG A 37 15.53 -3.20 -17.06
CA ARG A 37 14.19 -2.64 -17.25
C ARG A 37 13.25 -3.72 -17.76
N CYS A 38 12.16 -3.90 -17.03
CA CYS A 38 11.11 -4.86 -17.34
C CYS A 38 9.88 -4.14 -17.92
N GLU A 39 9.09 -4.83 -18.73
CA GLU A 39 7.75 -4.35 -19.07
C GLU A 39 6.94 -4.28 -17.77
N ILE A 40 6.20 -3.18 -17.54
CA ILE A 40 5.68 -2.84 -16.22
C ILE A 40 4.62 -3.82 -15.71
N MET A 41 3.78 -4.37 -16.60
CA MET A 41 2.81 -5.38 -16.21
C MET A 41 3.45 -6.74 -15.97
N HIS A 42 4.50 -7.11 -16.71
CA HIS A 42 5.33 -8.28 -16.40
C HIS A 42 5.99 -8.13 -15.02
N LEU A 43 6.56 -6.96 -14.72
CA LEU A 43 7.14 -6.65 -13.40
C LEU A 43 6.10 -6.80 -12.30
N THR A 44 4.94 -6.17 -12.46
CA THR A 44 3.82 -6.18 -11.50
C THR A 44 3.34 -7.59 -11.20
N ARG A 45 3.06 -8.40 -12.24
CA ARG A 45 2.60 -9.78 -12.05
C ARG A 45 3.63 -10.65 -11.38
N ASN A 46 4.91 -10.54 -11.77
CA ASN A 46 5.96 -11.36 -11.17
C ASN A 46 6.19 -10.97 -9.71
N ILE A 47 6.19 -9.69 -9.36
CA ILE A 47 6.40 -9.31 -7.96
C ILE A 47 5.22 -9.75 -7.08
N ILE A 48 3.99 -9.67 -7.58
CA ILE A 48 2.82 -10.25 -6.90
C ILE A 48 3.02 -11.74 -6.67
N THR A 49 3.36 -12.52 -7.71
CA THR A 49 3.62 -13.96 -7.56
C THR A 49 4.75 -14.25 -6.54
N TYR A 50 5.71 -13.34 -6.39
CA TYR A 50 6.80 -13.48 -5.44
C TYR A 50 6.34 -13.36 -3.97
N PHE A 51 5.52 -12.35 -3.64
CA PHE A 51 5.12 -12.09 -2.26
C PHE A 51 3.75 -12.66 -1.87
N ASP A 52 2.84 -12.90 -2.83
CA ASP A 52 1.50 -13.45 -2.56
C ASP A 52 1.56 -14.96 -2.35
N ARG A 53 2.13 -15.36 -1.21
CA ARG A 53 2.29 -16.75 -0.80
C ARG A 53 1.98 -16.91 0.68
N PRO A 54 1.58 -18.10 1.15
CA PRO A 54 1.54 -18.39 2.58
C PRO A 54 2.93 -18.19 3.21
N TRP A 55 2.97 -17.84 4.49
CA TRP A 55 4.22 -17.44 5.15
C TRP A 55 5.25 -18.59 5.16
N GLU A 56 4.80 -19.84 5.16
CA GLU A 56 5.61 -21.06 5.09
C GLU A 56 6.39 -21.18 3.76
N TYR A 57 5.92 -20.50 2.71
CA TYR A 57 6.52 -20.49 1.37
C TYR A 57 7.30 -19.19 1.07
N LEU A 58 7.61 -18.40 2.09
CA LEU A 58 8.53 -17.28 1.98
C LEU A 58 9.98 -17.78 2.03
N ASN A 59 10.89 -17.08 1.33
CA ASN A 59 12.33 -17.36 1.49
C ASN A 59 12.86 -16.84 2.83
N ASP A 60 14.11 -17.20 3.15
CA ASP A 60 14.69 -16.90 4.45
C ASP A 60 14.86 -15.39 4.68
N GLU A 61 15.13 -14.61 3.63
CA GLU A 61 15.19 -13.15 3.70
C GLU A 61 13.82 -12.53 4.00
N GLN A 62 12.76 -12.99 3.32
CA GLN A 62 11.37 -12.60 3.58
C GLN A 62 10.93 -12.99 5.00
N LEU A 63 11.30 -14.19 5.46
CA LEU A 63 10.99 -14.69 6.81
C LEU A 63 11.69 -13.83 7.87
N ALA A 64 12.98 -13.52 7.69
CA ALA A 64 13.72 -12.66 8.62
C ALA A 64 13.14 -11.24 8.68
N ALA A 65 12.76 -10.67 7.53
CA ALA A 65 12.10 -9.37 7.46
C ALA A 65 10.75 -9.39 8.20
N ARG A 66 9.92 -10.41 7.95
CA ARG A 66 8.65 -10.62 8.64
C ARG A 66 8.84 -10.73 10.15
N ASP A 67 9.76 -11.58 10.62
CA ASP A 67 10.01 -11.79 12.05
C ASP A 67 10.49 -10.49 12.72
N TRP A 68 11.37 -9.74 12.05
CA TRP A 68 11.81 -8.44 12.52
C TRP A 68 10.65 -7.45 12.64
N PHE A 69 9.79 -7.36 11.62
CA PHE A 69 8.63 -6.47 11.65
C PHE A 69 7.66 -6.83 12.77
N LEU A 70 7.35 -8.12 12.94
CA LEU A 70 6.49 -8.59 14.03
C LEU A 70 7.10 -8.29 15.41
N GLY A 71 8.41 -8.47 15.56
CA GLY A 71 9.15 -8.05 16.75
C GLY A 71 9.03 -6.55 17.02
N TRP A 72 9.21 -5.73 15.99
CA TRP A 72 9.07 -4.27 16.06
C TRP A 72 7.63 -3.86 16.42
N CYS A 73 6.61 -4.45 15.80
CA CYS A 73 5.21 -4.20 16.12
C CYS A 73 4.86 -4.53 17.56
N ARG A 74 5.43 -5.60 18.13
CA ARG A 74 5.26 -5.91 19.56
C ARG A 74 5.81 -4.80 20.46
N GLY A 75 6.98 -4.27 20.14
CA GLY A 75 7.57 -3.13 20.86
C GLY A 75 6.83 -1.81 20.67
N ARG A 76 6.08 -1.67 19.57
CA ARG A 76 5.28 -0.49 19.21
C ARG A 76 3.77 -0.70 19.36
N ARG A 77 3.34 -1.70 20.13
CA ARG A 77 1.93 -2.12 20.18
C ARG A 77 0.99 -0.98 20.58
N GLU A 78 1.37 -0.19 21.58
CA GLU A 78 0.58 0.94 22.05
C GLU A 78 0.42 2.00 20.96
N ASP A 79 1.50 2.36 20.26
CA ASP A 79 1.47 3.32 19.15
C ASP A 79 0.63 2.85 17.96
N MET A 80 0.49 1.53 17.78
CA MET A 80 -0.32 0.92 16.71
C MET A 80 -1.80 0.80 17.06
N LEU A 81 -2.13 0.62 18.34
CA LEU A 81 -3.47 0.30 18.81
C LEU A 81 -4.16 1.44 19.55
N ARG A 82 -3.46 2.54 19.84
CA ARG A 82 -4.03 3.72 20.48
C ARG A 82 -3.95 4.93 19.56
N ILE A 83 -4.97 5.77 19.69
CA ILE A 83 -4.99 7.10 19.09
C ILE A 83 -3.88 7.91 19.76
N SER A 84 -2.90 8.34 18.96
CA SER A 84 -1.76 9.11 19.43
C SER A 84 -2.16 10.56 19.66
N GLU A 85 -1.76 11.15 20.80
CA GLU A 85 -1.83 12.61 20.99
C GLU A 85 -0.84 13.35 20.07
N HIS A 86 0.23 12.67 19.67
CA HIS A 86 1.22 13.18 18.73
C HIS A 86 0.76 12.95 17.29
N LYS A 87 0.44 14.04 16.61
CA LYS A 87 0.15 14.06 15.16
C LYS A 87 1.40 14.13 14.29
N ASP A 88 2.54 14.41 14.90
CA ASP A 88 3.83 14.53 14.21
C ASP A 88 4.50 13.15 14.10
N GLY A 89 4.57 12.65 12.87
CA GLY A 89 5.15 11.36 12.51
C GLY A 89 6.61 11.24 12.85
N GLU A 90 7.39 12.32 12.78
CA GLU A 90 8.82 12.25 13.09
C GLU A 90 9.07 12.05 14.58
N LYS A 91 8.18 12.58 15.43
CA LYS A 91 8.22 12.35 16.88
C LYS A 91 7.77 10.93 17.26
N LEU A 92 6.79 10.39 16.52
CA LEU A 92 6.27 9.05 16.75
C LEU A 92 7.22 7.97 16.24
N LEU A 93 7.70 8.13 15.01
CA LEU A 93 8.55 7.19 14.27
C LEU A 93 9.82 7.89 13.81
N SER A 94 10.95 7.52 14.40
CA SER A 94 12.22 8.16 14.03
C SER A 94 12.57 7.87 12.56
N GLY A 95 13.32 8.77 11.91
CA GLY A 95 13.79 8.53 10.54
C GLY A 95 14.66 7.28 10.39
N VAL A 96 15.33 6.83 11.48
CA VAL A 96 16.07 5.56 11.52
C VAL A 96 15.12 4.38 11.46
N GLU A 97 14.01 4.41 12.20
CA GLU A 97 13.00 3.35 12.17
C GLU A 97 12.32 3.28 10.81
N MET A 98 11.92 4.41 10.24
CA MET A 98 11.32 4.44 8.90
C MET A 98 12.26 3.88 7.82
N ARG A 99 13.57 4.14 7.91
CA ARG A 99 14.56 3.48 7.04
C ARG A 99 14.61 1.96 7.23
N ARG A 100 14.50 1.48 8.47
CA ARG A 100 14.48 0.03 8.76
C ARG A 100 13.19 -0.62 8.28
N LEU A 101 12.05 0.04 8.47
CA LEU A 101 10.75 -0.39 7.92
C LEU A 101 10.81 -0.46 6.40
N TRP A 102 11.36 0.56 5.74
CA TRP A 102 11.55 0.56 4.30
C TRP A 102 12.37 -0.65 3.83
N LYS A 103 13.53 -0.88 4.46
CA LYS A 103 14.36 -2.05 4.17
C LYS A 103 13.58 -3.35 4.35
N CYS A 104 12.89 -3.50 5.48
CA CYS A 104 12.08 -4.67 5.78
C CYS A 104 11.02 -4.93 4.70
N PHE A 105 10.24 -3.91 4.31
CA PHE A 105 9.23 -4.05 3.27
C PHE A 105 9.81 -4.33 1.90
N ASN A 106 10.99 -3.79 1.59
CA ASN A 106 11.72 -4.11 0.39
C ASN A 106 12.14 -5.58 0.31
N GLU A 107 12.67 -6.16 1.39
CA GLU A 107 12.97 -7.60 1.44
C GLU A 107 11.69 -8.44 1.28
N LEU A 108 10.65 -8.07 2.02
CA LEU A 108 9.41 -8.85 2.10
C LEU A 108 8.62 -8.84 0.79
N PHE A 109 8.46 -7.67 0.17
CA PHE A 109 7.53 -7.47 -0.95
C PHE A 109 8.22 -7.18 -2.29
N PHE A 110 9.43 -6.60 -2.29
CA PHE A 110 10.07 -6.08 -3.50
C PHE A 110 11.35 -6.82 -3.89
N GLY A 111 11.72 -7.88 -3.17
CA GLY A 111 12.84 -8.75 -3.51
C GLY A 111 14.21 -8.25 -3.07
N GLY A 112 14.28 -7.30 -2.14
CA GLY A 112 15.53 -6.88 -1.50
C GLY A 112 16.42 -5.94 -2.33
N ASP A 113 16.28 -5.90 -3.65
CA ASP A 113 17.19 -5.13 -4.51
C ASP A 113 17.08 -3.60 -4.39
N LEU A 114 16.07 -3.04 -3.70
CA LEU A 114 16.01 -1.60 -3.36
C LEU A 114 16.73 -1.26 -2.03
N ALA A 115 17.57 -2.15 -1.48
CA ALA A 115 18.09 -2.05 -0.10
C ALA A 115 18.94 -0.79 0.18
N ASP A 116 19.44 -0.13 -0.86
CA ASP A 116 20.15 1.16 -0.78
C ASP A 116 19.22 2.38 -0.81
N GLY A 117 17.90 2.16 -0.75
CA GLY A 117 16.91 3.22 -0.79
C GLY A 117 16.99 4.13 0.45
N GLN A 118 16.82 5.43 0.21
CA GLN A 118 16.91 6.44 1.28
C GLN A 118 15.51 6.82 1.74
N PHE A 119 15.32 6.93 3.04
CA PHE A 119 14.14 7.56 3.62
C PHE A 119 14.54 8.83 4.37
N ARG A 120 13.72 9.88 4.23
CA ARG A 120 13.77 11.08 5.07
C ARG A 120 12.37 11.65 5.33
N TRP A 121 12.22 12.30 6.47
CA TRP A 121 11.12 13.22 6.71
C TRP A 121 11.34 14.51 5.90
N ASN A 122 10.29 15.04 5.31
CA ASN A 122 10.32 16.30 4.57
C ASN A 122 9.04 17.11 4.86
N PRO A 123 9.06 18.03 5.84
CA PRO A 123 7.88 18.84 6.19
C PRO A 123 7.50 19.88 5.12
N SER A 124 8.33 20.06 4.09
CA SER A 124 8.05 20.97 2.98
C SER A 124 7.25 20.33 1.84
N LEU A 125 6.93 19.03 1.93
CA LEU A 125 6.08 18.37 0.94
C LEU A 125 4.64 18.85 1.09
N VAL A 126 3.98 19.16 -0.04
CA VAL A 126 2.56 19.49 -0.05
C VAL A 126 1.72 18.21 0.10
N ASP A 127 2.18 17.11 -0.48
CA ASP A 127 1.55 15.80 -0.42
C ASP A 127 2.02 14.99 0.80
N LEU A 128 1.33 13.89 1.09
CA LEU A 128 1.67 12.96 2.18
C LEU A 128 3.08 12.38 2.05
N GLY A 129 3.49 12.10 0.82
CA GLY A 129 4.79 11.52 0.51
C GLY A 129 5.14 11.64 -0.96
N GLN A 130 6.39 11.32 -1.27
CA GLN A 130 6.90 11.29 -2.63
C GLN A 130 8.03 10.27 -2.77
N ALA A 131 7.95 9.46 -3.82
CA ALA A 131 9.04 8.63 -4.31
C ALA A 131 9.86 9.36 -5.39
N GLY A 132 11.18 9.19 -5.36
CA GLY A 132 12.11 9.82 -6.27
C GLY A 132 13.37 9.01 -6.52
N SER A 133 14.36 9.66 -7.13
CA SER A 133 15.71 9.10 -7.20
C SER A 133 16.77 10.16 -6.95
N ARG A 134 17.73 9.83 -6.09
CA ARG A 134 18.90 10.65 -5.79
C ARG A 134 20.16 9.84 -6.03
N ASN A 135 21.04 10.34 -6.89
CA ASN A 135 22.27 9.65 -7.28
C ASN A 135 22.03 8.21 -7.81
N GLY A 136 20.93 8.01 -8.54
CA GLY A 136 20.55 6.70 -9.09
C GLY A 136 20.05 5.69 -8.06
N ARG A 137 19.80 6.11 -6.81
CA ARG A 137 19.18 5.31 -5.76
C ARG A 137 17.72 5.74 -5.57
N PRO A 138 16.80 4.81 -5.26
CA PRO A 138 15.43 5.17 -4.93
C PRO A 138 15.40 5.97 -3.63
N THR A 139 14.56 6.99 -3.57
CA THR A 139 14.36 7.79 -2.35
C THR A 139 12.88 7.88 -2.04
N ILE A 140 12.52 7.81 -0.76
CA ILE A 140 11.18 8.05 -0.27
C ILE A 140 11.24 9.20 0.73
N GLU A 141 10.35 10.16 0.54
CA GLU A 141 10.18 11.31 1.41
C GLU A 141 8.74 11.30 1.90
N VAL A 142 8.52 11.58 3.19
CA VAL A 142 7.18 11.62 3.78
C VAL A 142 7.05 12.91 4.57
N ASN A 143 5.90 13.56 4.47
CA ASN A 143 5.59 14.72 5.29
C ASN A 143 5.22 14.24 6.71
N PRO A 144 6.00 14.58 7.76
CA PRO A 144 5.68 14.14 9.12
C PRO A 144 4.44 14.80 9.72
N GLN A 145 3.88 15.84 9.09
CA GLN A 145 2.75 16.61 9.63
C GLN A 145 1.41 16.29 8.94
N GLU A 146 1.45 15.53 7.84
CA GLU A 146 0.27 15.22 7.02
C GLU A 146 -0.07 13.74 7.08
N THR A 147 -1.36 13.45 7.18
CA THR A 147 -1.94 12.08 7.19
C THR A 147 -3.21 12.09 6.36
N ALA A 148 -3.55 10.96 5.72
CA ALA A 148 -4.78 10.88 4.93
C ALA A 148 -6.01 10.59 5.80
N LYS A 149 -5.80 10.10 7.03
CA LYS A 149 -6.85 9.74 8.01
C LYS A 149 -7.72 8.57 7.54
N ASP A 150 -7.14 7.68 6.75
CA ASP A 150 -7.76 6.44 6.29
C ASP A 150 -8.00 5.45 7.43
N PHE A 151 -7.15 5.52 8.46
CA PHE A 151 -7.25 4.91 9.76
C PHE A 151 -7.58 5.96 10.82
N GLY A 152 -8.31 7.03 10.46
CA GLY A 152 -8.66 8.12 11.38
C GLY A 152 -7.46 8.66 12.14
N ASP A 153 -7.42 8.47 13.46
CA ASP A 153 -6.35 9.01 14.33
C ASP A 153 -5.24 8.00 14.69
N TYR A 154 -5.19 6.83 14.01
CA TYR A 154 -4.12 5.84 14.17
C TYR A 154 -2.87 6.22 13.35
N VAL A 155 -2.18 7.27 13.81
CA VAL A 155 -1.07 7.94 13.11
C VAL A 155 0.06 7.00 12.66
N ALA A 156 0.42 5.98 13.47
CA ALA A 156 1.48 5.04 13.08
C ALA A 156 1.11 4.21 11.84
N LEU A 157 -0.16 3.78 11.74
CA LEU A 157 -0.66 3.02 10.59
C LEU A 157 -0.73 3.89 9.32
N GLU A 158 -1.09 5.17 9.47
CA GLU A 158 -1.05 6.15 8.38
C GLU A 158 0.35 6.25 7.78
N PHE A 159 1.39 6.42 8.60
CA PHE A 159 2.76 6.53 8.11
C PHE A 159 3.31 5.24 7.51
N ILE A 160 2.91 4.07 8.01
CA ILE A 160 3.21 2.79 7.37
C ILE A 160 2.53 2.70 6.00
N GLY A 161 1.26 3.08 5.91
CA GLY A 161 0.50 3.14 4.67
C GLY A 161 1.15 4.05 3.63
N THR A 162 1.51 5.27 4.02
CA THR A 162 2.20 6.24 3.15
C THR A 162 3.58 5.72 2.74
N LEU A 163 4.37 5.13 3.64
CA LEU A 163 5.66 4.53 3.30
C LEU A 163 5.51 3.43 2.24
N MET A 164 4.52 2.56 2.40
CA MET A 164 4.23 1.49 1.45
C MET A 164 3.67 2.02 0.12
N HIS A 165 2.90 3.10 0.13
CA HIS A 165 2.41 3.77 -1.08
C HIS A 165 3.60 4.27 -1.92
N GLU A 166 4.51 5.02 -1.29
CA GLU A 166 5.71 5.51 -1.95
C GLU A 166 6.69 4.39 -2.33
N ALA A 167 6.74 3.31 -1.57
CA ALA A 167 7.50 2.11 -1.92
C ALA A 167 7.05 1.50 -3.25
N VAL A 168 5.74 1.44 -3.50
CA VAL A 168 5.18 0.96 -4.77
C VAL A 168 5.63 1.87 -5.91
N HIS A 169 5.54 3.19 -5.73
CA HIS A 169 6.03 4.15 -6.72
C HIS A 169 7.52 3.99 -6.98
N ALA A 170 8.33 3.89 -5.92
CA ALA A 170 9.77 3.70 -6.03
C ALA A 170 10.09 2.42 -6.83
N PHE A 171 9.46 1.30 -6.49
CA PHE A 171 9.65 0.01 -7.16
C PHE A 171 9.29 0.07 -8.65
N LEU A 172 8.08 0.54 -8.96
CA LEU A 172 7.60 0.63 -10.34
C LEU A 172 8.45 1.60 -11.16
N ASN A 173 8.76 2.79 -10.64
CA ASN A 173 9.56 3.79 -11.35
C ASN A 173 11.00 3.37 -11.58
N TYR A 174 11.56 2.56 -10.68
CA TYR A 174 12.96 2.15 -10.73
C TYR A 174 13.21 0.99 -11.71
N TYR A 175 12.35 -0.04 -11.67
CA TYR A 175 12.56 -1.27 -12.47
C TYR A 175 11.77 -1.34 -13.77
N SER A 176 10.77 -0.48 -13.99
CA SER A 176 10.00 -0.50 -15.23
C SER A 176 10.74 0.18 -16.40
N CYS A 177 10.47 -0.32 -17.60
CA CYS A 177 10.99 0.25 -18.84
C CYS A 177 10.14 1.43 -19.30
N ARG A 178 10.60 2.65 -19.01
CA ARG A 178 9.98 3.91 -19.47
C ARG A 178 9.85 4.08 -20.99
N PHE A 179 10.54 3.23 -21.77
CA PHE A 179 10.48 3.23 -23.23
C PHE A 179 9.45 2.25 -23.79
N CYS A 180 8.83 1.42 -22.93
CA CYS A 180 7.70 0.59 -23.36
C CYS A 180 6.52 1.49 -23.72
N PHE A 181 5.83 1.16 -24.81
CA PHE A 181 4.59 1.83 -25.19
C PHE A 181 3.54 1.75 -24.07
N THR A 182 3.46 0.60 -23.40
CA THR A 182 2.52 0.35 -22.29
C THR A 182 2.84 1.13 -21.03
N TRP A 183 4.08 1.60 -20.84
CA TRP A 183 4.50 2.27 -19.60
C TRP A 183 3.64 3.49 -19.26
N LYS A 184 3.36 4.33 -20.26
CA LYS A 184 2.53 5.52 -20.07
C LYS A 184 1.09 5.19 -19.72
N TYR A 185 0.55 4.08 -20.23
CA TYR A 185 -0.83 3.69 -19.97
C TYR A 185 -0.97 2.97 -18.62
N ASP A 186 -0.02 2.10 -18.30
CA ASP A 186 -0.09 1.27 -17.10
C ASP A 186 0.41 1.99 -15.84
N LEU A 187 1.35 2.94 -15.96
CA LEU A 187 1.76 3.76 -14.83
C LEU A 187 1.01 5.10 -14.75
N ASN A 188 0.61 5.66 -15.90
CA ASN A 188 0.10 7.04 -16.08
C ASN A 188 1.14 8.14 -15.72
N ALA A 189 0.76 9.42 -15.85
CA ALA A 189 1.63 10.55 -15.51
C ALA A 189 1.81 10.73 -14.00
N SER A 190 0.73 10.62 -13.21
CA SER A 190 0.73 10.67 -11.74
C SER A 190 1.43 9.50 -11.03
N GLY A 191 1.63 8.36 -11.68
CA GLY A 191 2.08 7.12 -11.04
C GLY A 191 0.97 6.19 -10.56
N HIS A 192 -0.30 6.60 -10.56
CA HIS A 192 -1.44 5.83 -10.01
C HIS A 192 -2.23 5.04 -11.05
N GLY A 193 -1.60 4.66 -12.17
CA GLY A 193 -2.21 3.88 -13.25
C GLY A 193 -2.49 2.41 -12.89
N ARG A 194 -2.83 1.62 -13.91
CA ARG A 194 -3.19 0.19 -13.81
C ARG A 194 -2.22 -0.65 -12.99
N ALA A 195 -0.91 -0.50 -13.21
CA ALA A 195 0.13 -1.27 -12.53
C ALA A 195 0.15 -0.97 -11.02
N PHE A 196 0.05 0.31 -10.65
CA PHE A 196 -0.06 0.73 -9.26
C PHE A 196 -1.30 0.15 -8.61
N GLN A 197 -2.47 0.31 -9.24
CA GLN A 197 -3.74 -0.15 -8.69
C GLN A 197 -3.76 -1.66 -8.40
N ILE A 198 -3.26 -2.47 -9.33
CA ILE A 198 -3.19 -3.93 -9.19
C ILE A 198 -2.19 -4.33 -8.10
N LEU A 199 -1.00 -3.74 -8.09
CA LEU A 199 0.03 -4.05 -7.09
C LEU A 199 -0.42 -3.63 -5.69
N ALA A 200 -0.95 -2.43 -5.56
CA ALA A 200 -1.42 -1.90 -4.30
C ALA A 200 -2.61 -2.70 -3.74
N ALA A 201 -3.59 -3.08 -4.58
CA ALA A 201 -4.71 -3.90 -4.14
C ALA A 201 -4.23 -5.23 -3.56
N LYS A 202 -3.25 -5.85 -4.23
CA LYS A 202 -2.68 -7.10 -3.77
C LYS A 202 -1.84 -6.95 -2.49
N LEU A 203 -1.16 -5.83 -2.30
CA LEU A 203 -0.48 -5.54 -1.04
C LEU A 203 -1.47 -5.35 0.11
N GLU A 204 -2.57 -4.62 -0.10
CA GLU A 204 -3.64 -4.45 0.92
C GLU A 204 -4.25 -5.80 1.32
N GLU A 205 -4.36 -6.75 0.40
CA GLU A 205 -4.82 -8.12 0.67
C GLU A 205 -3.79 -8.95 1.46
N VAL A 206 -2.52 -8.91 1.05
CA VAL A 206 -1.47 -9.81 1.59
C VAL A 206 -0.87 -9.29 2.89
N PHE A 207 -0.77 -7.98 3.07
CA PHE A 207 -0.11 -7.37 4.22
C PHE A 207 -0.75 -7.77 5.57
N PRO A 208 -2.09 -7.75 5.74
CA PRO A 208 -2.72 -8.21 6.98
C PRO A 208 -2.51 -9.70 7.21
N ARG A 209 -2.57 -10.51 6.16
CA ARG A 209 -2.35 -11.95 6.22
C ARG A 209 -0.93 -12.30 6.68
N LEU A 210 0.08 -11.56 6.23
CA LEU A 210 1.47 -11.83 6.58
C LEU A 210 1.91 -11.18 7.89
N LEU A 211 1.43 -9.97 8.18
CA LEU A 211 1.97 -9.11 9.24
C LEU A 211 0.97 -8.79 10.35
N GLY A 212 -0.30 -9.18 10.22
CA GLY A 212 -1.31 -8.96 11.25
C GLY A 212 -1.69 -7.50 11.47
N LEU A 213 -1.42 -6.62 10.49
CA LEU A 213 -1.83 -5.22 10.52
C LEU A 213 -2.58 -4.86 9.24
N PRO A 214 -3.59 -3.99 9.31
CA PRO A 214 -4.21 -3.48 8.11
C PRO A 214 -3.23 -2.62 7.30
N LEU A 215 -3.47 -2.57 5.99
CA LEU A 215 -2.79 -1.66 5.09
C LEU A 215 -3.82 -0.99 4.20
N LYS A 216 -3.70 0.33 4.06
CA LYS A 216 -4.44 1.14 3.10
C LYS A 216 -3.43 1.98 2.33
N LEU A 217 -3.51 1.92 1.01
CA LEU A 217 -2.61 2.60 0.08
C LEU A 217 -3.32 3.73 -0.67
N HIS A 218 -4.46 4.21 -0.15
CA HIS A 218 -5.23 5.34 -0.70
C HIS A 218 -5.64 5.17 -2.18
N ARG A 219 -5.76 3.93 -2.66
CA ARG A 219 -5.91 3.61 -4.08
C ARG A 219 -7.04 4.35 -4.78
N PHE A 220 -8.22 4.39 -4.14
CA PHE A 220 -9.39 5.06 -4.67
C PHE A 220 -9.22 6.59 -4.71
N LEU A 221 -8.77 7.18 -3.60
CA LEU A 221 -8.54 8.62 -3.50
C LEU A 221 -7.46 9.08 -4.49
N SER A 222 -6.37 8.33 -4.64
CA SER A 222 -5.34 8.62 -5.62
C SER A 222 -5.83 8.49 -7.06
N LEU A 223 -6.73 7.54 -7.34
CA LEU A 223 -7.36 7.43 -8.66
C LEU A 223 -8.24 8.63 -8.97
N LEU A 224 -9.04 9.09 -8.00
CA LEU A 224 -9.91 10.26 -8.15
C LEU A 224 -9.11 11.57 -8.27
N ALA A 225 -8.10 11.76 -7.42
CA ALA A 225 -7.27 12.96 -7.45
C ALA A 225 -6.55 13.16 -8.79
N ASN A 226 -6.28 12.06 -9.50
CA ASN A 226 -5.58 12.05 -10.78
C ASN A 226 -6.50 11.65 -11.95
N TRP A 227 -7.82 11.82 -11.81
CA TRP A 227 -8.81 11.38 -12.79
C TRP A 227 -8.56 11.98 -14.19
N ASP A 228 -8.14 13.23 -14.24
CA ASP A 228 -7.87 13.93 -15.49
C ASP A 228 -6.59 13.47 -16.19
N GLU A 229 -5.62 12.94 -15.44
CA GLU A 229 -4.36 12.42 -15.95
C GLU A 229 -4.45 10.96 -16.45
N LEU A 230 -5.54 10.26 -16.09
CA LEU A 230 -5.80 8.90 -16.53
C LEU A 230 -6.34 8.89 -17.97
N LYS A 231 -5.49 8.55 -18.94
CA LYS A 231 -5.87 8.37 -20.34
C LYS A 231 -5.29 7.05 -20.91
N PRO A 232 -6.13 6.08 -21.31
CA PRO A 232 -7.59 6.08 -21.22
C PRO A 232 -8.07 6.00 -19.76
N LEU A 233 -9.31 6.42 -19.52
CA LEU A 233 -9.97 6.21 -18.23
C LEU A 233 -10.17 4.70 -17.99
N PRO A 234 -10.10 4.23 -16.72
CA PRO A 234 -10.40 2.84 -16.41
C PRO A 234 -11.80 2.46 -16.87
N SER A 235 -11.91 1.32 -17.56
CA SER A 235 -13.22 0.73 -17.85
C SER A 235 -13.86 0.16 -16.58
N PRO A 236 -15.17 -0.14 -16.57
CA PRO A 236 -15.78 -0.88 -15.46
C PRO A 236 -15.08 -2.21 -15.16
N HIS A 237 -14.55 -2.88 -16.20
CA HIS A 237 -13.75 -4.10 -16.00
C HIS A 237 -12.42 -3.82 -15.29
N ASP A 238 -11.75 -2.71 -15.62
CA ASP A 238 -10.53 -2.32 -14.91
C ASP A 238 -10.82 -2.00 -13.44
N LEU A 239 -11.90 -1.28 -13.15
CA LEU A 239 -12.32 -1.01 -11.76
C LEU A 239 -12.59 -2.30 -10.98
N ALA A 240 -13.22 -3.30 -11.61
CA ALA A 240 -13.41 -4.62 -10.99
C ALA A 240 -12.08 -5.36 -10.76
N VAL A 241 -11.15 -5.31 -11.72
CA VAL A 241 -9.78 -5.86 -11.53
C VAL A 241 -9.03 -5.14 -10.41
N PHE A 242 -9.32 -3.86 -10.18
CA PHE A 242 -8.76 -3.10 -9.07
C PHE A 242 -9.46 -3.41 -7.74
N GLY A 243 -10.57 -4.15 -7.72
CA GLY A 243 -11.37 -4.33 -6.50
C GLY A 243 -11.97 -3.02 -6.01
N LEU A 244 -12.36 -2.12 -6.93
CA LEU A 244 -12.94 -0.81 -6.65
C LEU A 244 -14.43 -0.72 -7.01
N GLU A 245 -15.07 -1.83 -7.39
CA GLU A 245 -16.48 -1.89 -7.79
C GLU A 245 -17.47 -1.67 -6.64
N SER A 246 -17.02 -1.86 -5.40
CA SER A 246 -17.88 -1.85 -4.20
C SER A 246 -17.34 -0.96 -3.08
N VAL A 247 -16.48 0.02 -3.40
CA VAL A 247 -15.96 0.98 -2.41
C VAL A 247 -17.14 1.72 -1.79
N ARG A 248 -17.55 1.29 -0.59
CA ARG A 248 -18.45 2.05 0.24
C ARG A 248 -17.66 3.23 0.76
N LEU A 249 -18.05 4.43 0.35
CA LEU A 249 -17.62 5.69 0.97
C LEU A 249 -18.25 5.80 2.35
N SER A 250 -17.93 4.86 3.24
CA SER A 250 -18.31 4.96 4.64
C SER A 250 -17.35 5.94 5.29
N SER A 251 -17.89 7.00 5.88
CA SER A 251 -17.13 8.07 6.54
C SER A 251 -16.55 7.66 7.89
N ASN A 252 -16.78 6.41 8.36
CA ASN A 252 -16.38 5.98 9.69
C ASN A 252 -15.04 5.22 9.69
N HIS A 253 -13.99 5.92 9.27
CA HIS A 253 -12.62 5.38 9.13
C HIS A 253 -12.09 4.71 10.42
N ASN A 254 -12.49 5.21 11.59
CA ASN A 254 -12.11 4.66 12.90
C ASN A 254 -12.73 3.28 13.16
N GLU A 255 -14.02 3.08 12.85
CA GLU A 255 -14.67 1.78 13.01
C GLU A 255 -14.09 0.74 12.04
N ASP A 256 -13.80 1.14 10.81
CA ASP A 256 -13.15 0.27 9.84
C ASP A 256 -11.75 -0.13 10.30
N ALA A 257 -10.96 0.82 10.84
CA ALA A 257 -9.64 0.54 11.42
C ALA A 257 -9.74 -0.44 12.61
N LEU A 258 -10.63 -0.17 13.56
CA LEU A 258 -10.85 -1.05 14.72
C LEU A 258 -11.32 -2.44 14.29
N ARG A 259 -12.23 -2.53 13.32
CA ARG A 259 -12.70 -3.82 12.78
C ARG A 259 -11.55 -4.59 12.15
N LEU A 260 -10.71 -3.93 11.37
CA LEU A 260 -9.53 -4.55 10.77
C LEU A 260 -8.53 -4.99 11.83
N LEU A 261 -8.23 -4.15 12.83
CA LEU A 261 -7.34 -4.49 13.95
C LEU A 261 -7.89 -5.65 14.80
N ASN A 262 -9.20 -5.72 14.99
CA ASN A 262 -9.85 -6.84 15.70
C ASN A 262 -9.80 -8.14 14.90
N LEU A 263 -9.93 -8.08 13.58
CA LEU A 263 -9.75 -9.24 12.71
C LEU A 263 -8.30 -9.74 12.71
N THR A 264 -7.33 -8.83 12.68
CA THR A 264 -5.91 -9.20 12.63
C THR A 264 -5.33 -9.61 13.98
N SER A 265 -5.76 -8.99 15.08
CA SER A 265 -5.31 -9.38 16.43
C SER A 265 -5.68 -10.82 16.78
N ARG A 266 -6.83 -11.31 16.30
CA ARG A 266 -7.21 -12.74 16.39
C ARG A 266 -6.24 -13.64 15.62
N GLN A 267 -5.73 -13.18 14.48
CA GLN A 267 -4.76 -13.94 13.69
C GLN A 267 -3.38 -13.99 14.36
N ILE A 268 -2.94 -12.87 14.98
CA ILE A 268 -1.67 -12.82 15.72
C ILE A 268 -1.71 -13.77 16.94
N GLY A 269 -2.87 -13.84 17.62
CA GLY A 269 -3.06 -14.74 18.77
C GLY A 269 -3.18 -16.23 18.42
N CYS A 270 -3.33 -16.59 17.15
CA CYS A 270 -3.45 -17.98 16.69
C CYS A 270 -2.15 -18.54 16.07
N LEU A 271 -1.02 -17.84 16.21
CA LEU A 271 0.27 -18.47 15.89
C LEU A 271 0.43 -19.69 16.83
N PRO A 272 0.66 -20.91 16.29
CA PRO A 272 0.70 -22.11 17.11
C PRO A 272 1.69 -21.94 18.26
N GLU A 273 1.25 -22.21 19.48
CA GLU A 273 2.05 -22.12 20.71
C GLU A 273 3.41 -22.86 20.55
N LYS A 274 3.38 -23.99 19.83
CA LYS A 274 4.55 -24.78 19.43
C LYS A 274 5.60 -24.00 18.61
N TYR A 275 5.19 -23.04 17.78
CA TYR A 275 6.12 -22.20 17.00
C TYR A 275 6.80 -21.15 17.90
N LEU A 276 6.12 -20.65 18.94
CA LEU A 276 6.71 -19.77 19.94
C LEU A 276 7.70 -20.55 20.82
N GLU A 277 7.35 -21.76 21.23
CA GLU A 277 8.22 -22.65 22.01
C GLU A 277 9.49 -23.04 21.23
N ASP A 278 9.37 -23.45 19.97
CA ASP A 278 10.52 -23.89 19.15
C ASP A 278 11.43 -22.72 18.70
N THR A 279 10.90 -21.50 18.59
CA THR A 279 11.66 -20.32 18.09
C THR A 279 12.19 -19.41 19.21
N LEU A 280 11.55 -19.41 20.40
CA LEU A 280 11.89 -18.52 21.52
C LEU A 280 12.32 -19.27 22.79
N GLY A 281 12.39 -20.60 22.74
CA GLY A 281 12.64 -21.50 23.87
C GLY A 281 14.02 -21.44 24.54
N GLN A 282 14.77 -20.34 24.46
CA GLN A 282 15.99 -20.15 25.26
C GLN A 282 16.03 -18.88 26.12
N ASP A 283 15.13 -17.90 25.94
CA ASP A 283 15.22 -16.63 26.70
C ASP A 283 13.91 -16.14 27.37
N ILE A 284 12.80 -16.87 27.22
CA ILE A 284 11.49 -16.44 27.77
C ILE A 284 11.41 -16.56 29.30
N GLU A 285 12.07 -17.54 29.94
CA GLU A 285 12.01 -17.69 31.41
C GLU A 285 12.64 -16.52 32.18
N THR A 286 13.48 -15.72 31.52
CA THR A 286 14.09 -14.52 32.09
C THR A 286 13.17 -13.31 31.92
N LEU A 287 12.43 -13.23 30.81
CA LEU A 287 11.51 -12.11 30.51
C LEU A 287 10.14 -12.24 31.19
N VAL A 288 9.66 -13.46 31.42
CA VAL A 288 8.35 -13.70 32.07
C VAL A 288 8.40 -13.51 33.58
N ARG A 289 9.57 -13.72 34.20
CA ARG A 289 9.77 -13.59 35.66
C ARG A 289 9.63 -12.16 36.16
N ASP A 290 9.94 -11.17 35.31
CA ASP A 290 9.93 -9.76 35.67
C ASP A 290 8.60 -9.04 35.32
N GLY A 291 7.66 -9.72 34.67
CA GLY A 291 6.51 -9.05 34.01
C GLY A 291 5.11 -9.39 34.53
N LEU A 292 4.93 -10.32 35.47
CA LEU A 292 3.60 -10.90 35.76
C LEU A 292 3.05 -10.69 37.18
N GLU A 293 3.51 -9.70 37.94
CA GLU A 293 2.93 -9.51 39.28
C GLU A 293 1.57 -8.76 39.30
N HIS A 294 1.17 -7.95 38.32
CA HIS A 294 -0.01 -7.07 38.53
C HIS A 294 -0.92 -6.90 37.29
N MET A 295 -1.71 -7.92 36.92
CA MET A 295 -2.91 -7.69 36.10
C MET A 295 -4.11 -8.57 36.51
N PRO A 296 -5.30 -7.98 36.74
CA PRO A 296 -6.53 -8.73 36.99
C PRO A 296 -7.19 -9.19 35.68
N MET A 297 -7.74 -10.40 35.70
CA MET A 297 -8.51 -11.01 34.62
C MET A 297 -9.94 -10.45 34.56
N PRO A 298 -10.48 -10.07 33.38
CA PRO A 298 -11.90 -9.78 33.24
C PRO A 298 -12.71 -11.02 32.85
N GLU A 299 -13.83 -11.19 33.55
CA GLU A 299 -14.87 -12.17 33.30
C GLU A 299 -15.68 -11.90 32.01
N GLN A 300 -16.34 -12.97 31.58
CA GLN A 300 -17.08 -13.18 30.34
C GLN A 300 -18.29 -12.24 30.17
N ILE A 301 -18.54 -11.76 28.94
CA ILE A 301 -19.91 -11.47 28.46
C ILE A 301 -20.04 -11.92 26.99
N TYR A 302 -20.99 -12.82 26.77
CA TYR A 302 -21.57 -13.21 25.48
C TYR A 302 -22.87 -12.42 25.28
N GLU A 303 -23.13 -11.86 24.08
CA GLU A 303 -24.48 -11.88 23.48
C GLU A 303 -24.46 -11.47 21.99
N ARG A 304 -25.26 -12.21 21.20
CA ARG A 304 -25.51 -12.03 19.76
C ARG A 304 -26.49 -10.89 19.51
N ARG A 305 -26.34 -10.18 18.38
CA ARG A 305 -27.48 -9.77 17.54
C ARG A 305 -27.11 -9.82 16.05
N GLU A 306 -27.85 -10.64 15.32
CA GLU A 306 -28.07 -10.50 13.87
C GLU A 306 -29.24 -9.52 13.69
N ASP A 307 -29.16 -8.63 12.69
CA ASP A 307 -30.24 -8.40 11.71
C ASP A 307 -29.90 -7.29 10.70
N SER A 308 -29.89 -7.69 9.42
CA SER A 308 -30.52 -7.07 8.25
C SER A 308 -30.68 -5.54 8.18
N VAL A 309 -29.96 -4.89 7.24
CA VAL A 309 -30.52 -3.86 6.34
C VAL A 309 -29.79 -3.92 4.97
N ILE A 310 -30.51 -4.35 3.93
CA ILE A 310 -30.15 -4.14 2.51
C ILE A 310 -31.37 -3.49 1.85
N TRP A 311 -31.09 -2.54 0.94
CA TRP A 311 -31.96 -1.82 -0.02
C TRP A 311 -32.49 -0.46 0.42
N GLU A 312 -31.76 0.62 0.07
CA GLU A 312 -32.40 1.89 -0.39
C GLU A 312 -31.43 2.98 -0.91
N ILE A 313 -30.49 2.72 -1.85
CA ILE A 313 -29.82 3.85 -2.54
C ILE A 313 -29.56 3.53 -4.02
N CYS A 314 -30.61 3.64 -4.84
CA CYS A 314 -30.51 3.89 -6.28
C CYS A 314 -31.60 4.85 -6.81
N GLY A 315 -32.37 5.50 -5.92
CA GLY A 315 -33.49 6.37 -6.30
C GLY A 315 -33.21 7.89 -6.28
N ALA A 316 -32.14 8.35 -5.65
CA ALA A 316 -32.01 9.76 -5.27
C ALA A 316 -31.30 10.69 -6.28
N ASN A 317 -30.94 10.23 -7.50
CA ASN A 317 -30.24 11.04 -8.49
C ASN A 317 -31.04 11.31 -9.78
N LYS A 318 -32.38 11.32 -9.71
CA LYS A 318 -33.24 11.62 -10.87
C LYS A 318 -34.06 12.92 -10.78
N GLU A 319 -33.95 13.70 -9.70
CA GLU A 319 -34.75 14.93 -9.52
C GLU A 319 -33.99 16.26 -9.68
N LEU A 320 -32.73 16.25 -10.15
CA LEU A 320 -31.97 17.48 -10.40
C LEU A 320 -31.81 17.84 -11.89
N ALA A 321 -32.64 17.30 -12.77
CA ALA A 321 -32.55 17.54 -14.21
C ALA A 321 -33.88 17.85 -14.89
N THR A 322 -34.75 18.67 -14.28
CA THR A 322 -35.83 19.36 -15.01
C THR A 322 -36.21 20.65 -14.30
N GLY A 323 -35.70 21.78 -14.79
CA GLY A 323 -36.20 23.08 -14.35
C GLY A 323 -35.29 24.23 -14.73
N GLU A 324 -35.33 24.66 -15.98
CA GLU A 324 -35.18 26.07 -16.35
C GLU A 324 -35.60 26.27 -17.82
N LYS A 325 -36.82 26.81 -17.98
CA LYS A 325 -37.36 27.38 -19.21
C LYS A 325 -37.74 28.82 -18.88
N GLU A 326 -36.96 29.78 -19.33
CA GLU A 326 -37.25 31.22 -19.44
C GLU A 326 -36.06 31.82 -20.20
N SER A 327 -36.14 32.78 -21.13
CA SER A 327 -37.18 33.33 -21.99
C SER A 327 -36.40 34.02 -23.11
N CYS A 328 -36.65 33.69 -24.37
CA CYS A 328 -36.04 34.37 -25.52
C CYS A 328 -36.98 35.46 -26.02
N GLU A 329 -36.63 36.72 -25.79
CA GLU A 329 -37.10 37.85 -26.60
C GLU A 329 -35.96 38.83 -26.88
N GLY A 330 -35.61 38.98 -28.17
CA GLY A 330 -35.49 40.31 -28.79
C GLY A 330 -34.11 40.97 -28.96
N ARG A 331 -33.79 41.24 -30.24
CA ARG A 331 -32.85 42.23 -30.86
C ARG A 331 -31.45 41.69 -31.21
N SER A 332 -31.11 41.42 -32.48
CA SER A 332 -31.04 42.24 -33.71
C SER A 332 -29.91 43.29 -33.74
N SER A 333 -28.81 42.97 -34.44
CA SER A 333 -27.89 43.84 -35.21
C SER A 333 -26.61 43.04 -35.45
N LEU A 334 -26.47 42.23 -36.51
CA LEU A 334 -25.98 42.58 -37.86
C LEU A 334 -24.70 43.46 -37.91
N GLU A 335 -23.66 42.83 -38.48
CA GLU A 335 -22.58 43.34 -39.33
C GLU A 335 -21.18 43.69 -38.77
N SER A 336 -20.19 43.27 -39.58
CA SER A 336 -18.73 43.42 -39.49
C SER A 336 -18.02 42.45 -38.53
N THR A 337 -16.99 41.67 -38.88
CA THR A 337 -16.05 41.72 -40.00
C THR A 337 -15.37 40.33 -40.07
N LEU A 338 -15.37 39.69 -41.23
CA LEU A 338 -14.61 38.45 -41.49
C LEU A 338 -14.05 38.56 -42.92
N SER A 339 -12.98 39.32 -43.07
CA SER A 339 -11.98 39.10 -44.11
C SER A 339 -10.61 39.16 -43.44
N ASP A 340 -9.65 38.49 -44.06
CA ASP A 340 -8.22 38.51 -43.75
C ASP A 340 -7.77 37.38 -42.83
N LEU A 341 -7.55 36.20 -43.43
CA LEU A 341 -6.33 35.40 -43.26
C LEU A 341 -6.36 34.19 -44.21
N LYS A 342 -6.10 34.46 -45.49
CA LYS A 342 -5.51 33.50 -46.44
C LYS A 342 -4.64 34.27 -47.43
N THR A 343 -3.37 34.43 -47.09
CA THR A 343 -2.25 34.38 -48.04
C THR A 343 -1.08 33.73 -47.36
#